data_AF-A0A9D0ZSH8-F1
#
_entry.id   AF-A0A9D0ZSH8-F1
#
_cell.length_a   1.000
_cell.length_b   1.000
_cell.length_c   1.000
_cell.angle_alpha   90.00
_cell.angle_beta   90.00
_cell.angle_gamma   90.00
#
_symmetry.space_group_name_H-M   'P 1'
#
loop_
_entity.id
_entity.type
_entity.pdbx_description
1 polymer ?
#
loop_
_entity_poly.entity_id
_entity_poly.type
_entity_poly.pdbx_seq_one_letter_code
_entity_poly.pdbx_strand_id
1 'polypeptide(L)'
;MSNEERLSLNNYLEDLYQAMQIGDIVFEAKDSFELYNLINEMLEENKKYKEVIDNLKDKLMEYFEVGRDSYFYVLTRDKSAFDYGTMYFDDFIEFSEEQVDDIIGFLKEVEHE
;
A
#
# COMPACT_ATOMS: atom_id res chain seq x y z
N MET A 1 -42.46 47.96 21.74
CA MET A 1 -41.65 47.83 20.52
C MET A 1 -42.39 48.46 19.37
N SER A 2 -41.77 49.42 18.70
CA SER A 2 -42.28 50.02 17.46
C SER A 2 -42.20 49.00 16.31
N ASN A 3 -42.93 49.26 15.21
CA ASN A 3 -42.83 48.43 14.02
C ASN A 3 -41.43 48.45 13.39
N GLU A 4 -40.71 49.58 13.51
CA GLU A 4 -39.33 49.70 13.02
C GLU A 4 -38.36 48.83 13.84
N GLU A 5 -38.50 48.81 15.17
CA GLU A 5 -37.70 47.95 16.05
C GLU A 5 -37.93 46.46 15.75
N ARG A 6 -39.17 46.07 15.43
CA ARG A 6 -39.52 44.70 15.01
C ARG A 6 -38.89 44.33 13.67
N LEU A 7 -38.94 45.23 12.69
CA LEU A 7 -38.38 45.00 11.36
C LEU A 7 -36.85 44.86 11.43
N SER A 8 -36.20 45.73 12.20
CA SER A 8 -34.75 45.68 12.42
C SER A 8 -34.32 44.37 13.09
N LEU A 9 -35.09 43.87 14.05
CA LEU A 9 -34.77 42.63 14.75
C LEU A 9 -34.89 41.41 13.83
N ASN A 10 -35.93 41.35 12.99
CA ASN A 10 -36.12 40.26 12.05
C ASN A 10 -34.99 40.20 10.99
N ASN A 11 -34.56 41.34 10.46
CA ASN A 11 -33.44 41.37 9.52
C ASN A 11 -32.14 40.85 10.16
N TYR A 12 -31.87 41.24 11.41
CA TYR A 12 -30.72 40.76 12.15
C TYR A 12 -30.75 39.23 12.39
N LEU A 13 -31.92 38.66 12.66
CA LEU A 13 -32.09 37.21 12.84
C LEU A 13 -31.89 36.43 11.53
N GLU A 14 -32.35 36.97 10.40
CA GLU A 14 -32.10 36.38 9.08
C GLU A 14 -30.61 36.39 8.71
N ASP A 15 -29.92 37.51 8.95
CA ASP A 15 -28.47 37.62 8.74
C ASP A 15 -27.69 36.61 9.60
N LEU A 16 -28.11 36.42 10.85
CA LEU A 16 -27.52 35.41 11.75
C LEU A 16 -27.77 33.99 11.26
N TYR A 17 -28.98 33.68 10.79
CA TYR A 17 -29.33 32.34 10.30
C TYR A 17 -28.51 31.97 9.05
N GLN A 18 -28.33 32.90 8.12
CA GLN A 18 -27.47 32.70 6.95
C GLN A 18 -26.00 32.52 7.35
N ALA A 19 -25.49 33.32 8.29
CA ALA A 19 -24.12 33.21 8.76
C ALA A 19 -23.83 31.85 9.41
N MET A 20 -24.78 31.29 10.17
CA MET A 20 -24.63 29.94 10.74
C MET A 20 -24.59 28.86 9.66
N GLN A 21 -25.50 28.91 8.68
CA GLN A 21 -25.50 27.93 7.58
C GLN A 21 -24.20 27.95 6.77
N ILE A 22 -23.67 29.14 6.51
CA ILE A 22 -22.37 29.31 5.84
C ILE A 22 -21.25 28.73 6.72
N GLY A 23 -21.29 28.96 8.04
CA GLY A 23 -20.35 28.38 8.99
C GLY A 23 -20.29 26.85 8.94
N ASP A 24 -21.46 26.20 8.94
CA ASP A 24 -21.56 24.74 8.87
C ASP A 24 -21.02 24.20 7.53
N ILE A 25 -21.38 24.82 6.40
CA ILE A 25 -20.88 24.45 5.08
C ILE A 25 -19.35 24.60 5.00
N VAL A 26 -18.80 25.69 5.54
CA VAL A 26 -17.36 25.94 5.55
C VAL A 26 -16.62 24.92 6.43
N PHE A 27 -17.22 24.53 7.56
CA PHE A 27 -16.67 23.49 8.44
C PHE A 27 -16.63 22.12 7.73
N GLU A 28 -17.75 21.69 7.14
CA GLU A 28 -17.83 20.43 6.39
C GLU A 28 -16.89 20.40 5.17
N ALA A 29 -16.77 21.53 4.46
CA ALA A 29 -15.86 21.65 3.32
C ALA A 29 -14.39 21.56 3.75
N LYS A 30 -14.05 22.08 4.93
CA LYS A 30 -12.69 21.98 5.48
C LYS A 30 -12.35 20.53 5.85
N ASP A 31 -13.23 19.84 6.55
CA ASP A 31 -13.06 18.42 6.89
C ASP A 31 -12.91 17.55 5.63
N SER A 32 -13.71 17.84 4.59
CA SER A 32 -13.63 17.17 3.30
C SER A 32 -12.30 17.42 2.57
N PHE A 33 -11.76 18.63 2.68
CA PHE A 33 -10.46 18.99 2.10
C PHE A 33 -9.29 18.32 2.84
N GLU A 34 -9.34 18.27 4.18
CA GLU A 34 -8.34 17.55 4.98
C GLU A 34 -8.35 16.05 4.66
N LEU A 35 -9.53 15.43 4.55
CA LEU A 35 -9.66 14.04 4.14
C LEU A 35 -9.10 13.79 2.74
N TYR A 36 -9.37 14.68 1.77
CA TYR A 36 -8.83 14.58 0.42
C TYR A 36 -7.29 14.58 0.40
N ASN A 37 -6.65 15.45 1.18
CA ASN A 37 -5.19 15.51 1.26
C ASN A 37 -4.61 14.23 1.85
N LEU A 38 -5.19 13.73 2.94
CA LEU A 38 -4.78 12.48 3.56
C LEU A 38 -4.86 11.30 2.59
N ILE A 39 -5.95 11.21 1.81
CA ILE A 39 -6.11 10.16 0.79
C ILE A 39 -4.98 10.24 -0.24
N ASN A 40 -4.64 11.43 -0.73
CA ASN A 40 -3.57 11.59 -1.71
C ASN A 40 -2.20 11.20 -1.14
N GLU A 41 -1.91 11.56 0.10
CA GLU A 41 -0.68 11.15 0.80
C GLU A 41 -0.59 9.62 0.90
N MET A 42 -1.66 8.96 1.36
CA MET A 42 -1.72 7.50 1.42
C MET A 42 -1.57 6.84 0.04
N LEU A 43 -2.13 7.42 -1.02
CA LEU A 43 -1.98 6.89 -2.39
C LEU A 43 -0.52 6.99 -2.88
N GLU A 44 0.16 8.09 -2.61
CA GLU A 44 1.57 8.26 -2.98
C GLU A 44 2.49 7.31 -2.19
N GLU A 45 2.21 7.10 -0.91
CA GLU A 45 2.93 6.10 -0.10
C GLU A 45 2.73 4.68 -0.63
N ASN A 46 1.49 4.29 -0.94
CA ASN A 46 1.19 2.98 -1.55
C ASN A 46 1.92 2.78 -2.89
N LYS A 47 2.02 3.84 -3.69
CA LYS A 47 2.73 3.79 -4.96
C LYS A 47 4.23 3.55 -4.77
N LYS A 48 4.86 4.26 -3.83
CA LYS A 48 6.28 4.05 -3.48
C LYS A 48 6.52 2.64 -2.96
N TYR A 49 5.63 2.14 -2.08
CA TYR A 49 5.73 0.77 -1.57
C TYR A 49 5.69 -0.26 -2.69
N LYS A 50 4.75 -0.11 -3.64
CA LYS A 50 4.69 -0.99 -4.82
C LYS A 50 5.98 -0.96 -5.63
N GLU A 51 6.52 0.23 -5.90
CA GLU A 51 7.77 0.39 -6.65
C GLU A 51 8.96 -0.32 -5.97
N VAL A 52 9.04 -0.26 -4.63
CA VAL A 52 10.08 -0.98 -3.88
C VAL A 52 9.94 -2.49 -4.03
N ILE A 53 8.72 -3.03 -3.96
CA ILE A 53 8.47 -4.47 -4.13
C ILE A 53 8.79 -4.92 -5.56
N ASP A 54 8.37 -4.16 -6.57
CA ASP A 54 8.65 -4.48 -7.98
C ASP A 54 10.17 -4.49 -8.23
N ASN A 55 10.90 -3.48 -7.73
CA ASN A 55 12.36 -3.43 -7.81
C ASN A 55 13.04 -4.61 -7.10
N LEU A 56 12.53 -5.02 -5.93
CA LEU A 56 13.06 -6.17 -5.21
C LEU A 56 12.84 -7.46 -6.01
N LYS A 57 11.66 -7.65 -6.61
CA LYS A 57 11.37 -8.80 -7.48
C LYS A 57 12.36 -8.87 -8.62
N ASP A 58 12.56 -7.77 -9.34
CA ASP A 58 13.50 -7.71 -10.46
C ASP A 58 14.92 -8.06 -10.03
N LYS A 59 15.35 -7.60 -8.85
CA LYS A 59 16.68 -7.91 -8.31
C LYS A 59 16.83 -9.38 -7.92
N LEU A 60 15.80 -10.01 -7.38
CA LEU A 60 15.81 -11.43 -7.05
C LEU A 60 15.80 -12.31 -8.30
N MET A 61 14.96 -11.98 -9.28
CA MET A 61 14.91 -12.64 -10.59
C MET A 61 16.28 -12.57 -11.29
N GLU A 62 16.94 -11.40 -11.23
CA GLU A 62 18.30 -11.21 -11.73
C GLU A 62 19.32 -12.06 -10.96
N TYR A 63 19.28 -12.03 -9.62
CA TYR A 63 20.24 -12.74 -8.79
C TYR A 63 20.19 -14.27 -8.99
N PHE A 64 18.99 -14.82 -9.16
CA PHE A 64 18.77 -16.25 -9.37
C PHE A 64 18.73 -16.65 -10.85
N GLU A 65 19.03 -15.72 -11.77
CA GLU A 65 19.06 -15.98 -13.22
C GLU A 65 17.74 -16.54 -13.77
N VAL A 66 16.60 -16.22 -13.14
CA VAL A 66 15.28 -16.71 -13.56
C VAL A 66 14.90 -16.07 -14.89
N GLY A 67 14.57 -16.91 -15.89
CA GLY A 67 14.20 -16.47 -17.22
C GLY A 67 15.37 -15.90 -18.05
N ARG A 68 16.62 -16.20 -17.65
CA ARG A 68 17.85 -15.79 -18.33
C ARG A 68 18.56 -16.99 -18.98
N ASP A 69 19.80 -16.78 -19.43
CA ASP A 69 20.60 -17.76 -20.19
C ASP A 69 21.24 -18.86 -19.32
N SER A 70 21.10 -18.78 -18.00
CA SER A 70 21.68 -19.74 -17.06
C SER A 70 20.66 -20.19 -16.02
N TYR A 71 20.96 -21.29 -15.33
CA TYR A 71 20.03 -21.92 -14.41
C TYR A 71 20.54 -21.86 -12.98
N PHE A 72 19.64 -21.51 -12.06
CA PHE A 72 19.81 -21.77 -10.64
C PHE A 72 18.97 -22.99 -10.26
N TYR A 73 19.57 -23.99 -9.62
CA TYR A 73 18.89 -25.21 -9.20
C TYR A 73 18.89 -25.34 -7.68
N VAL A 74 17.74 -25.72 -7.13
CA VAL A 74 17.59 -26.03 -5.71
C VAL A 74 17.54 -27.53 -5.52
N LEU A 75 18.37 -28.04 -4.61
CA LEU A 75 18.30 -29.42 -4.16
C LEU A 75 17.07 -29.61 -3.27
N THR A 76 16.21 -30.57 -3.63
CA THR A 76 14.99 -30.88 -2.86
C THR A 76 15.12 -32.12 -1.98
N ARG A 77 16.16 -32.93 -2.21
CA ARG A 77 16.46 -34.11 -1.40
C ARG A 77 17.20 -33.76 -0.11
N ASP A 78 17.09 -34.65 0.87
CA ASP A 78 17.85 -34.56 2.11
C ASP A 78 19.37 -34.53 1.84
N LYS A 79 20.07 -33.68 2.61
CA LYS A 79 21.51 -33.43 2.45
C LYS A 79 22.36 -34.67 2.71
N SER A 80 21.88 -35.64 3.51
CA SER A 80 22.60 -36.89 3.74
C SER A 80 22.80 -37.72 2.46
N ALA A 81 22.03 -37.44 1.39
CA ALA A 81 22.22 -38.09 0.10
C ALA A 81 23.61 -37.83 -0.52
N PHE A 82 24.28 -36.73 -0.13
CA PHE A 82 25.68 -36.50 -0.50
C PHE A 82 26.62 -37.49 0.19
N ASP A 83 26.40 -37.79 1.47
CA ASP A 83 27.26 -38.68 2.25
C ASP A 83 27.22 -40.13 1.74
N TYR A 84 26.05 -40.58 1.27
CA TYR A 84 25.86 -41.91 0.71
C TYR A 84 26.06 -41.97 -0.82
N GLY A 85 26.27 -40.82 -1.48
CA GLY A 85 26.45 -40.74 -2.93
C GLY A 85 25.22 -41.17 -3.75
N THR A 86 24.01 -41.00 -3.21
CA THR A 86 22.76 -41.45 -3.83
C THR A 86 21.97 -40.32 -4.49
N MET A 87 22.67 -39.27 -4.92
CA MET A 87 22.10 -38.00 -5.34
C MET A 87 22.08 -37.95 -6.88
N TYR A 88 20.95 -37.58 -7.45
CA TYR A 88 20.68 -37.60 -8.89
C TYR A 88 20.25 -36.22 -9.38
N PHE A 89 20.34 -35.98 -10.68
CA PHE A 89 19.93 -34.69 -11.26
C PHE A 89 18.43 -34.40 -11.03
N ASP A 90 17.60 -35.44 -11.01
CA ASP A 90 16.16 -35.34 -10.72
C ASP A 90 15.84 -34.91 -9.29
N ASP A 91 16.83 -34.90 -8.39
CA ASP A 91 16.69 -34.38 -7.03
C ASP A 91 16.73 -32.83 -6.99
N PHE A 92 17.06 -32.19 -8.12
CA PHE A 92 17.08 -30.74 -8.27
C PHE A 92 15.86 -30.23 -9.03
N ILE A 93 15.36 -29.07 -8.58
CA ILE A 93 14.32 -28.31 -9.27
C ILE A 93 14.90 -26.95 -9.66
N GLU A 94 14.63 -26.54 -10.90
CA GLU A 94 15.02 -25.21 -11.38
C GLU A 94 14.28 -24.13 -10.58
N PHE A 95 15.02 -23.12 -10.15
CA PHE A 95 14.47 -22.03 -9.38
C PHE A 95 13.59 -21.15 -10.25
N SER A 96 12.37 -20.89 -9.79
CA SER A 96 11.34 -20.24 -10.59
C SER A 96 10.90 -18.89 -10.03
N GLU A 97 10.14 -18.15 -10.84
CA GLU A 97 9.50 -16.90 -10.42
C GLU A 97 8.54 -17.11 -9.24
N GLU A 98 7.87 -18.27 -9.16
CA GLU A 98 6.97 -18.61 -8.05
C GLU A 98 7.72 -18.59 -6.70
N GLN A 99 8.95 -19.10 -6.69
CA GLN A 99 9.78 -19.08 -5.48
C GLN A 99 10.30 -17.69 -5.13
N VAL A 100 10.48 -16.81 -6.13
CA VAL A 100 10.76 -15.38 -5.88
C VAL A 100 9.53 -14.71 -5.25
N ASP A 101 8.33 -15.00 -5.75
CA ASP A 101 7.09 -14.48 -5.21
C ASP A 101 6.86 -14.96 -3.77
N ASP A 102 7.20 -16.22 -3.45
CA ASP A 102 7.15 -16.75 -2.08
C ASP A 102 8.11 -16.01 -1.14
N ILE A 103 9.35 -15.72 -1.57
CA ILE A 103 10.31 -14.93 -0.77
C ILE A 103 9.77 -13.53 -0.49
N ILE A 104 9.21 -12.88 -1.51
CA ILE A 104 8.60 -11.55 -1.35
C ILE A 104 7.40 -11.63 -0.41
N GLY A 105 6.55 -12.66 -0.55
CA GLY A 105 5.43 -12.92 0.32
C GLY A 105 5.87 -13.05 1.78
N PHE A 106 6.87 -13.89 2.04
CA PHE A 106 7.46 -14.02 3.36
C PHE A 106 7.95 -12.68 3.91
N LEU A 107 8.74 -11.92 3.16
CA LEU A 107 9.28 -10.64 3.61
C LEU A 107 8.20 -9.59 3.92
N LYS A 108 7.05 -9.62 3.22
CA LYS A 108 5.90 -8.77 3.50
C LYS A 108 5.21 -9.12 4.82
N GLU A 109 5.25 -10.39 5.22
CA GLU A 109 4.58 -10.88 6.43
C GLU A 109 5.40 -10.66 7.72
N VAL A 110 6.70 -10.34 7.62
CA VAL A 110 7.61 -10.19 8.77
C VAL A 110 7.28 -8.99 9.70
N GLU A 111 6.28 -8.15 9.40
CA GLU A 111 5.98 -6.94 10.20
C GLU A 111 5.05 -7.11 11.43
N HIS A 112 4.82 -8.31 11.95
CA HIS A 112 3.98 -8.52 13.15
C HIS A 112 4.59 -9.44 14.21
N GLU A 113 5.70 -9.02 14.84
CA GLU A 113 6.10 -9.47 16.20
C GLU A 113 6.51 -8.28 17.08
#